data_AF-A0A842Q6S7-F1
#
_entry.id   AF-A0A842Q6S7-F1
#
_cell.length_a   1.000
_cell.length_b   1.000
_cell.length_c   1.000
_cell.angle_alpha   90.00
_cell.angle_beta   90.00
_cell.angle_gamma   90.00
#
_symmetry.space_group_name_H-M   'P 1'
#
loop_
_entity.id
_entity.type
_entity.pdbx_description
1 polymer ?
#
loop_
_entity_poly.entity_id
_entity_poly.type
_entity_poly.pdbx_seq_one_letter_code
_entity_poly.pdbx_strand_id
1 'polypeptide(L)'
;AIFPTGEFSGKLSSTQRKLYDLIVRRFLSVFGPSAVRESMKITLDVSGYNYLLTGKRTVEAGWIEFYGKYARFKEQILPDLKSGDAVKVKELLMLDKETEPPKRYTQGSIVKEMERKGIGTKATRANIIQTLYDRGYIKEKSIRVTKFGEKVSEVLEKDCPKIVSEKLTRKFEKEMDQIREGKKKRSEVVEEAKEVLIEILSDFKKKQDEIGEELSKAYISFKRNQKMVGECPKCGGNLKIIRSKKTGKRFIGCDNFPDCNRSYPLPQGGKIVILDKKCPECGLPMIKVLRGRKSYTMCIDHKCKSKENWGNNSKKKGKF
;
A
#
# COMPACT_ATOMS: atom_id res chain seq x y z
N ALA A 1 24.08 4.87 11.50
CA ALA A 1 23.30 5.29 10.32
C ALA A 1 23.51 4.29 9.18
N ILE A 2 22.76 4.37 8.07
CA ILE A 2 23.06 3.60 6.85
C ILE A 2 23.86 4.51 5.92
N PHE A 3 25.05 4.08 5.50
CA PHE A 3 25.98 4.85 4.66
C PHE A 3 26.74 3.92 3.70
N PRO A 4 27.26 4.42 2.57
CA PRO A 4 28.06 3.60 1.65
C PRO A 4 29.41 3.24 2.27
N THR A 5 29.92 2.03 2.00
CA THR A 5 31.20 1.53 2.53
C THR A 5 32.43 2.11 1.83
N GLY A 6 32.25 2.86 0.74
CA GLY A 6 33.35 3.34 -0.12
C GLY A 6 33.74 2.37 -1.24
N GLU A 7 33.32 1.11 -1.16
CA GLU A 7 33.55 0.10 -2.19
C GLU A 7 32.41 0.05 -3.20
N PHE A 8 32.74 -0.08 -4.49
CA PHE A 8 31.77 -0.29 -5.57
C PHE A 8 32.02 -1.62 -6.27
N SER A 9 31.26 -2.66 -5.89
CA SER A 9 31.36 -4.00 -6.47
C SER A 9 30.33 -4.22 -7.58
N GLY A 10 30.70 -3.90 -8.82
CA GLY A 10 30.13 -4.50 -10.04
C GLY A 10 28.62 -4.32 -10.32
N LYS A 11 28.08 -5.24 -11.14
CA LYS A 11 26.75 -5.14 -11.79
C LYS A 11 25.59 -5.27 -10.80
N LEU A 12 25.12 -4.14 -10.28
CA LEU A 12 23.86 -4.05 -9.54
C LEU A 12 22.64 -4.22 -10.47
N SER A 13 21.60 -4.92 -9.99
CA SER A 13 20.29 -4.87 -10.65
C SER A 13 19.73 -3.44 -10.65
N SER A 14 18.76 -3.16 -11.54
CA SER A 14 18.15 -1.84 -11.64
C SER A 14 17.54 -1.35 -10.32
N THR A 15 16.98 -2.25 -9.51
CA THR A 15 16.43 -1.92 -8.18
C THR A 15 17.54 -1.63 -7.17
N GLN A 16 18.57 -2.47 -7.10
CA GLN A 16 19.70 -2.27 -6.19
C GLN A 16 20.44 -0.97 -6.51
N ARG A 17 20.66 -0.66 -7.80
CA ARG A 17 21.31 0.58 -8.23
C ARG A 17 20.53 1.82 -7.80
N LYS A 18 19.20 1.80 -7.89
CA LYS A 18 18.35 2.92 -7.42
C LYS A 18 18.43 3.11 -5.91
N LEU A 19 18.41 2.02 -5.14
CA LEU A 19 18.52 2.08 -3.69
C LEU A 19 19.90 2.57 -3.26
N TYR A 20 20.96 2.07 -3.89
CA TYR A 20 22.33 2.51 -3.64
C TYR A 20 22.53 3.99 -3.99
N ASP A 21 22.04 4.45 -5.14
CA ASP A 21 22.07 5.88 -5.54
C ASP A 21 21.36 6.77 -4.49
N LEU A 22 20.24 6.31 -3.93
CA LEU A 22 19.55 7.03 -2.86
C LEU A 22 20.39 7.10 -1.58
N ILE A 23 21.03 6.00 -1.16
CA ILE A 23 21.87 5.94 0.05
C ILE A 23 23.10 6.84 -0.11
N VAL A 24 23.81 6.72 -1.23
CA VAL A 24 25.02 7.51 -1.52
C VAL A 24 24.69 8.99 -1.55
N ARG A 25 23.65 9.39 -2.30
CA ARG A 25 23.26 10.80 -2.39
C ARG A 25 22.79 11.36 -1.06
N ARG A 26 22.06 10.56 -0.26
CA ARG A 26 21.66 10.97 1.08
C ARG A 26 22.88 11.17 1.98
N PHE A 27 23.84 10.26 1.94
CA PHE A 27 25.07 10.36 2.73
C PHE A 27 25.89 11.59 2.34
N LEU A 28 26.19 11.77 1.04
CA LEU A 28 26.94 12.94 0.55
C LEU A 28 26.26 14.26 0.88
N SER A 29 24.92 14.31 0.84
CA SER A 29 24.18 15.52 1.18
C SER A 29 24.35 15.98 2.63
N VAL A 30 24.77 15.10 3.55
CA VAL A 30 25.04 15.47 4.95
C VAL A 30 26.33 16.29 5.08
N PHE A 31 27.26 16.13 4.12
CA PHE A 31 28.54 16.87 4.10
C PHE A 31 28.51 18.09 3.16
N GLY A 32 27.43 18.26 2.39
CA GLY A 32 27.23 19.44 1.56
C GLY A 32 26.85 20.66 2.40
N PRO A 33 27.17 21.88 1.93
CA PRO A 33 26.75 23.10 2.62
C PRO A 33 25.22 23.23 2.65
N SER A 34 24.70 24.00 3.61
CA SER A 34 23.27 24.30 3.68
C SER A 34 22.81 24.99 2.39
N ALA A 35 21.63 24.64 1.91
CA ALA A 35 21.03 25.31 0.77
C ALA A 35 20.44 26.66 1.21
N VAL A 36 20.79 27.74 0.50
CA VAL A 36 20.24 29.08 0.73
C VAL A 36 19.03 29.26 -0.18
N ARG A 37 17.87 29.54 0.43
CA ARG A 37 16.61 29.74 -0.30
C ARG A 37 16.01 31.06 0.07
N GLU A 38 15.53 31.77 -0.93
CA GLU A 38 14.82 33.02 -0.78
C GLU A 38 13.31 32.78 -0.83
N SER A 39 12.58 33.35 0.13
CA SER A 39 11.13 33.32 0.18
C SER A 39 10.62 34.76 0.06
N MET A 40 9.94 35.05 -1.04
CA MET A 40 9.32 36.36 -1.26
C MET A 40 7.83 36.27 -0.93
N LYS A 41 7.34 37.23 -0.15
CA LYS A 41 5.93 37.33 0.23
C LYS A 41 5.42 38.68 -0.22
N ILE A 42 4.52 38.69 -1.20
CA ILE A 42 3.95 39.92 -1.79
C ILE A 42 2.48 39.97 -1.43
N THR A 43 2.04 41.13 -0.95
CA THR A 43 0.63 41.43 -0.75
C THR A 43 0.20 42.41 -1.82
N LEU A 44 -0.76 42.03 -2.65
CA LEU A 44 -1.34 42.91 -3.66
C LEU A 44 -2.67 43.44 -3.15
N ASP A 45 -2.84 44.75 -3.19
CA ASP A 45 -4.14 45.38 -3.02
C ASP A 45 -4.83 45.46 -4.38
N VAL A 46 -5.98 44.79 -4.50
CA VAL A 46 -6.86 44.88 -5.66
C VAL A 46 -8.22 45.36 -5.18
N SER A 47 -8.53 46.63 -5.44
CA SER A 47 -9.80 47.27 -5.06
C SER A 47 -10.14 47.15 -3.57
N GLY A 48 -9.14 47.24 -2.69
CA GLY A 48 -9.29 47.14 -1.23
C GLY A 48 -9.18 45.71 -0.67
N TYR A 49 -9.02 44.69 -1.54
CA TYR A 49 -8.82 43.30 -1.13
C TYR A 49 -7.36 42.88 -1.21
N ASN A 50 -6.85 42.30 -0.12
CA ASN A 50 -5.47 41.84 -0.03
C ASN A 50 -5.31 40.42 -0.56
N TYR A 51 -4.53 40.26 -1.62
CA TYR A 51 -4.14 38.97 -2.19
C TYR A 51 -2.70 38.63 -1.83
N LEU A 52 -2.48 37.42 -1.31
CA LEU A 52 -1.17 36.96 -0.89
C LEU A 52 -0.50 36.08 -1.95
N LEU A 53 0.66 36.51 -2.44
CA LEU A 53 1.53 35.72 -3.29
C LEU A 53 2.77 35.31 -2.51
N THR A 54 3.11 34.03 -2.56
CA THR A 54 4.33 33.50 -1.94
C THR A 54 5.20 32.84 -3.01
N GLY A 55 6.39 33.40 -3.21
CA GLY A 55 7.43 32.88 -4.08
C GLY A 55 8.52 32.23 -3.25
N LYS A 56 9.09 31.15 -3.77
CA LYS A 56 10.26 30.49 -3.17
C LYS A 56 11.20 30.10 -4.29
N ARG A 57 12.44 30.58 -4.24
CA ARG A 57 13.51 30.17 -5.17
C ARG A 57 14.76 29.75 -4.41
N THR A 58 15.55 28.90 -5.03
CA THR A 58 16.85 28.47 -4.49
C THR A 58 17.91 29.43 -4.99
N VAL A 59 18.66 30.07 -4.09
CA VAL A 59 19.75 30.99 -4.42
C VAL A 59 21.04 30.19 -4.51
N GLU A 60 21.30 29.35 -3.51
CA GLU A 60 22.43 28.43 -3.47
C GLU A 60 21.92 27.02 -3.23
N ALA A 61 22.26 26.08 -4.12
CA ALA A 61 21.73 24.73 -4.07
C ALA A 61 22.32 23.93 -2.89
N GLY A 62 23.61 24.08 -2.60
CA GLY A 62 24.29 23.34 -1.53
C GLY A 62 24.00 21.83 -1.58
N TRP A 63 23.54 21.26 -0.47
CA TRP A 63 23.18 19.84 -0.39
C TRP A 63 22.13 19.37 -1.42
N ILE A 64 21.32 20.29 -1.96
CA ILE A 64 20.28 19.99 -2.97
C ILE A 64 20.91 19.45 -4.26
N GLU A 65 22.15 19.82 -4.61
CA GLU A 65 22.84 19.26 -5.78
C GLU A 65 22.99 17.73 -5.68
N PHE A 66 23.26 17.24 -4.48
CA PHE A 66 23.45 15.82 -4.22
C PHE A 66 22.12 15.06 -4.13
N TYR A 67 21.12 15.61 -3.43
CA TYR A 67 19.89 14.89 -3.04
C TYR A 67 18.58 15.44 -3.64
N GLY A 68 18.61 16.53 -4.40
CA GLY A 68 17.43 17.20 -4.97
C GLY A 68 16.57 16.30 -5.88
N LYS A 69 17.18 15.30 -6.52
CA LYS A 69 16.44 14.25 -7.26
C LYS A 69 15.42 13.49 -6.39
N TYR A 70 15.68 13.37 -5.10
CA TYR A 70 14.84 12.65 -4.14
C TYR A 70 14.05 13.58 -3.21
N ALA A 71 14.51 14.81 -3.02
CA ALA A 71 13.79 15.85 -2.30
C ALA A 71 13.09 16.80 -3.29
N ARG A 72 11.78 16.63 -3.49
CA ARG A 72 11.01 17.54 -4.35
C ARG A 72 10.81 18.88 -3.65
N PHE A 73 11.31 19.94 -4.26
CA PHE A 73 11.02 21.32 -3.86
C PHE A 73 10.10 21.94 -4.90
N LYS A 74 9.05 22.62 -4.44
CA LYS A 74 8.31 23.55 -5.30
C LYS A 74 9.12 24.83 -5.36
N GLU A 75 9.54 25.20 -6.56
CA GLU A 75 10.05 26.52 -6.85
C GLU A 75 8.94 27.33 -7.49
N GLN A 76 8.71 28.50 -6.94
CA GLN A 76 7.78 29.47 -7.48
C GLN A 76 8.55 30.77 -7.57
N ILE A 77 9.12 31.00 -8.75
CA ILE A 77 9.82 32.24 -9.07
C ILE A 77 8.74 33.28 -9.30
N LEU A 78 8.78 34.34 -8.50
CA LEU A 78 7.95 35.50 -8.70
C LEU A 78 8.78 36.56 -9.45
N PRO A 79 8.15 37.41 -10.27
CA PRO A 79 8.83 38.54 -10.88
C PRO A 79 9.33 39.51 -9.80
N ASP A 80 10.40 40.24 -10.10
CA ASP A 80 10.90 41.29 -9.22
C ASP A 80 9.87 42.42 -9.19
N LEU A 81 9.25 42.63 -8.03
CA LEU A 81 8.27 43.69 -7.76
C LEU A 81 8.75 44.54 -6.60
N LYS A 82 8.58 45.85 -6.71
CA LYS A 82 8.86 46.82 -5.64
C LYS A 82 7.56 47.30 -5.00
N SER A 83 7.67 47.79 -3.77
CA SER A 83 6.54 48.44 -3.10
C SER A 83 6.11 49.68 -3.88
N GLY A 84 4.82 49.75 -4.25
CA GLY A 84 4.27 50.83 -5.06
C GLY A 84 4.14 50.51 -6.55
N ASP A 85 4.63 49.36 -7.03
CA ASP A 85 4.44 48.95 -8.41
C ASP A 85 2.94 48.67 -8.71
N ALA A 86 2.44 49.27 -9.78
CA ALA A 86 1.07 49.05 -10.24
C ALA A 86 0.98 47.77 -11.08
N VAL A 87 0.08 46.86 -10.70
CA VAL A 87 -0.18 45.61 -11.45
C VAL A 87 -1.55 45.65 -12.12
N LYS A 88 -1.61 45.21 -13.39
CA LYS A 88 -2.88 45.11 -14.12
C LYS A 88 -3.49 43.72 -13.92
N VAL A 89 -4.68 43.67 -13.34
CA VAL A 89 -5.46 42.43 -13.22
C VAL A 89 -5.98 42.03 -14.60
N LYS A 90 -5.62 40.82 -15.06
CA LYS A 90 -6.07 40.28 -16.35
C LYS A 90 -7.41 39.55 -16.23
N GLU A 91 -7.55 38.74 -15.19
CA GLU A 91 -8.73 37.92 -14.94
C GLU A 91 -8.92 37.72 -13.43
N LEU A 92 -10.18 37.58 -13.02
CA LEU A 92 -10.57 37.17 -11.67
C LEU A 92 -11.39 35.90 -11.79
N LEU A 93 -10.85 34.79 -11.28
CA LEU A 93 -11.50 33.48 -11.32
C LEU A 93 -12.04 33.15 -9.94
N MET A 94 -13.35 32.95 -9.85
CA MET A 94 -13.99 32.35 -8.68
C MET A 94 -13.88 30.82 -8.81
N LEU A 95 -13.01 30.23 -7.99
CA LEU A 95 -12.82 28.78 -7.97
C LEU A 95 -13.70 28.17 -6.88
N ASP A 96 -14.68 27.39 -7.29
CA ASP A 96 -15.37 26.49 -6.38
C ASP A 96 -14.45 25.30 -6.05
N LYS A 97 -14.29 25.00 -4.76
CA LYS A 97 -13.35 23.98 -4.27
C LYS A 97 -13.99 23.22 -3.12
N GLU A 98 -13.78 21.91 -3.13
CA GLU A 98 -14.20 21.03 -2.05
C GLU A 98 -13.02 20.70 -1.13
N THR A 99 -13.33 20.45 0.15
CA THR A 99 -12.35 19.93 1.10
C THR A 99 -12.04 18.47 0.77
N GLU A 100 -10.77 18.13 0.58
CA GLU A 100 -10.36 16.75 0.39
C GLU A 100 -10.28 15.99 1.73
N PRO A 101 -10.69 14.71 1.78
CA PRO A 101 -10.49 13.89 2.96
C PRO A 101 -9.00 13.60 3.21
N PRO A 102 -8.62 13.19 4.43
CA PRO A 102 -7.25 12.80 4.73
C PRO A 102 -6.73 11.70 3.79
N LYS A 103 -5.50 11.87 3.33
CA LYS A 103 -4.86 10.89 2.44
C LYS A 103 -4.69 9.57 3.17
N ARG A 104 -5.08 8.48 2.51
CA ARG A 104 -4.83 7.12 2.99
C ARG A 104 -3.33 6.86 3.13
N TYR A 105 -2.98 5.95 4.03
CA TYR A 105 -1.61 5.55 4.22
C TYR A 105 -1.03 4.84 2.99
N THR A 106 0.26 5.04 2.76
CA THR A 106 1.14 4.21 1.93
C THR A 106 2.01 3.35 2.85
N GLN A 107 2.74 2.37 2.29
CA GLN A 107 3.70 1.58 3.07
C GLN A 107 4.71 2.46 3.83
N GLY A 108 5.22 3.54 3.22
CA GLY A 108 6.15 4.44 3.88
C GLY A 108 5.50 5.27 4.99
N SER A 109 4.31 5.82 4.74
CA SER A 109 3.64 6.66 5.74
C SER A 109 3.08 5.85 6.91
N ILE A 110 2.64 4.60 6.71
CA ILE A 110 2.22 3.74 7.84
C ILE A 110 3.42 3.31 8.68
N VAL A 111 4.59 3.05 8.09
CA VAL A 111 5.84 2.80 8.87
C VAL A 111 6.16 4.01 9.73
N LYS A 112 6.06 5.22 9.18
CA LYS A 112 6.28 6.47 9.91
C LYS A 112 5.27 6.65 11.04
N GLU A 113 4.02 6.25 10.82
CA GLU A 113 2.97 6.30 11.83
C GLU A 113 3.20 5.28 12.96
N MET A 114 3.57 4.04 12.62
CA MET A 114 3.96 3.01 13.60
C MET A 114 5.15 3.47 14.45
N GLU A 115 6.13 4.13 13.82
CA GLU A 115 7.26 4.73 14.52
C GLU A 115 6.82 5.82 15.50
N ARG A 116 5.97 6.75 15.05
CA ARG A 116 5.40 7.82 15.88
C ARG A 116 4.65 7.26 17.09
N LYS A 117 3.94 6.15 16.89
CA LYS A 117 3.15 5.48 17.94
C LYS A 117 3.98 4.53 18.83
N GLY A 118 5.26 4.30 18.51
CA GLY A 118 6.11 3.37 19.24
C GLY A 118 5.68 1.91 19.11
N ILE A 119 5.16 1.51 17.94
CA ILE A 119 4.69 0.16 17.65
C ILE A 119 5.65 -0.50 16.67
N GLY A 120 6.19 -1.66 17.05
CA GLY A 120 7.19 -2.35 16.26
C GLY A 120 8.55 -1.66 16.27
N THR A 121 9.58 -2.46 16.07
CA THR A 121 10.97 -2.02 15.90
C THR A 121 11.30 -1.72 14.43
N LYS A 122 12.45 -1.07 14.20
CA LYS A 122 12.97 -0.78 12.85
C LYS A 122 13.04 -2.03 11.95
N ALA A 123 13.26 -3.21 12.53
CA ALA A 123 13.38 -4.48 11.80
C ALA A 123 12.01 -5.15 11.53
N THR A 124 10.97 -4.86 12.30
CA THR A 124 9.71 -5.62 12.27
C THR A 124 8.60 -4.92 11.49
N ARG A 125 8.57 -3.57 11.46
CA ARG A 125 7.47 -2.79 10.83
C ARG A 125 7.20 -3.20 9.38
N ALA A 126 8.24 -3.34 8.56
CA ALA A 126 8.10 -3.73 7.15
C ALA A 126 7.49 -5.14 7.01
N ASN A 127 7.93 -6.09 7.84
CA ASN A 127 7.42 -7.47 7.83
C ASN A 127 5.99 -7.55 8.36
N ILE A 128 5.62 -6.75 9.36
CA ILE A 128 4.24 -6.65 9.86
C ILE A 128 3.31 -6.22 8.72
N ILE A 129 3.66 -5.12 8.03
CA ILE A 129 2.85 -4.60 6.92
C ILE A 129 2.75 -5.63 5.79
N GLN A 130 3.86 -6.28 5.43
CA GLN A 130 3.85 -7.32 4.41
C GLN A 130 2.96 -8.50 4.81
N THR A 131 2.97 -8.90 6.08
CA THR A 131 2.09 -9.95 6.61
C THR A 131 0.61 -9.57 6.49
N LEU A 132 0.25 -8.30 6.76
CA LEU A 132 -1.12 -7.82 6.58
C LEU A 132 -1.58 -7.89 5.11
N TYR A 133 -0.69 -7.60 4.16
CA TYR A 133 -0.96 -7.78 2.72
C TYR A 133 -1.11 -9.26 2.35
N ASP A 134 -0.20 -10.11 2.82
CA ASP A 134 -0.16 -11.53 2.46
C ASP A 134 -1.37 -12.30 3.01
N ARG A 135 -1.83 -11.93 4.22
CA ARG A 135 -3.07 -12.44 4.83
C ARG A 135 -4.34 -11.82 4.23
N GLY A 136 -4.19 -10.75 3.45
CA GLY A 136 -5.29 -10.09 2.76
C GLY A 136 -6.17 -9.22 3.64
N TYR A 137 -5.65 -8.74 4.77
CA TYR A 137 -6.31 -7.74 5.61
C TYR A 137 -6.26 -6.34 4.97
N ILE A 138 -5.20 -6.05 4.23
CA ILE A 138 -5.02 -4.80 3.49
C ILE A 138 -4.66 -5.05 2.03
N LYS A 139 -4.94 -4.08 1.16
CA LYS A 139 -4.65 -4.12 -0.28
C LYS A 139 -4.26 -2.75 -0.82
N GLU A 140 -3.81 -2.75 -2.09
CA GLU A 140 -3.45 -1.56 -2.88
C GLU A 140 -2.22 -0.78 -2.36
N LYS A 141 -1.73 0.16 -3.17
CA LYS A 141 -0.58 1.04 -2.80
C LYS A 141 -1.00 2.17 -1.86
N SER A 142 -2.16 2.76 -2.15
CA SER A 142 -2.90 3.58 -1.20
C SER A 142 -3.69 2.60 -0.36
N ILE A 143 -3.19 2.30 0.83
CA ILE A 143 -3.64 1.20 1.67
C ILE A 143 -5.15 1.33 1.91
N ARG A 144 -5.87 0.29 1.52
CA ARG A 144 -7.26 0.08 1.88
C ARG A 144 -7.35 -1.19 2.70
N VAL A 145 -8.13 -1.12 3.78
CA VAL A 145 -8.53 -2.31 4.53
C VAL A 145 -9.50 -3.09 3.65
N THR A 146 -9.40 -4.41 3.66
CA THR A 146 -10.39 -5.27 2.98
C THR A 146 -11.59 -5.47 3.90
N LYS A 147 -12.75 -5.84 3.36
CA LYS A 147 -13.92 -6.22 4.18
C LYS A 147 -13.58 -7.29 5.24
N PHE A 148 -12.63 -8.17 4.92
CA PHE A 148 -12.13 -9.18 5.86
C PHE A 148 -11.30 -8.55 6.97
N GLY A 149 -10.37 -7.65 6.64
CA GLY A 149 -9.58 -6.90 7.62
C GLY A 149 -10.43 -6.02 8.54
N GLU A 150 -11.43 -5.32 7.98
CA GLU A 150 -12.39 -4.51 8.74
C GLU A 150 -13.14 -5.38 9.75
N LYS A 151 -13.74 -6.49 9.29
CA LYS A 151 -14.47 -7.39 10.18
C LYS A 151 -13.61 -8.01 11.27
N VAL A 152 -12.35 -8.34 10.95
CA VAL A 152 -11.40 -8.84 11.96
C VAL A 152 -11.09 -7.76 13.00
N SER A 153 -10.87 -6.51 12.59
CA SER A 153 -10.63 -5.39 13.51
C SER A 153 -11.85 -5.15 14.41
N GLU A 154 -13.04 -5.09 13.83
CA GLU A 154 -14.30 -4.85 14.54
C GLU A 154 -14.57 -5.91 15.62
N VAL A 155 -14.41 -7.20 15.29
CA VAL A 155 -14.62 -8.31 16.23
C VAL A 155 -13.60 -8.23 17.38
N LEU A 156 -12.32 -8.01 17.06
CA LEU A 156 -11.29 -7.95 18.09
C LEU A 156 -11.40 -6.69 18.97
N GLU A 157 -11.81 -5.55 18.43
CA GLU A 157 -12.07 -4.33 19.19
C GLU A 157 -13.27 -4.48 20.13
N LYS A 158 -14.34 -5.10 19.65
CA LYS A 158 -15.57 -5.33 20.43
C LYS A 158 -15.35 -6.36 21.55
N ASP A 159 -14.75 -7.50 21.22
CA ASP A 159 -14.74 -8.64 22.13
C ASP A 159 -13.43 -8.81 22.89
N CYS A 160 -12.32 -8.26 22.40
CA CYS A 160 -11.00 -8.37 23.01
C CYS A 160 -10.16 -7.06 22.92
N PRO A 161 -10.66 -5.90 23.40
CA PRO A 161 -10.00 -4.60 23.18
C PRO A 161 -8.56 -4.52 23.71
N LYS A 162 -8.22 -5.33 24.73
CA LYS A 162 -6.86 -5.41 25.26
C LYS A 162 -5.84 -5.95 24.23
N ILE A 163 -6.25 -6.87 23.35
CA ILE A 163 -5.35 -7.51 22.37
C ILE A 163 -4.94 -6.55 21.24
N VAL A 164 -5.81 -5.61 20.90
CA VAL A 164 -5.60 -4.58 19.86
C VAL A 164 -5.10 -3.26 20.43
N SER A 165 -4.81 -3.21 21.73
CA SER A 165 -4.41 -1.98 22.42
C SER A 165 -3.01 -1.52 22.02
N GLU A 166 -2.94 -0.40 21.30
CA GLU A 166 -1.68 0.28 20.97
C GLU A 166 -0.86 0.63 22.21
N LYS A 167 -1.52 0.98 23.33
CA LYS A 167 -0.86 1.32 24.59
C LYS A 167 -0.13 0.11 25.17
N LEU A 168 -0.77 -1.07 25.13
CA LEU A 168 -0.18 -2.29 25.64
C LEU A 168 1.01 -2.73 24.78
N THR A 169 0.87 -2.69 23.45
CA THR A 169 1.97 -3.00 22.54
C THR A 169 3.16 -2.08 22.79
N ARG A 170 2.93 -0.76 22.88
CA ARG A 170 4.00 0.22 23.15
C ARG A 170 4.67 -0.01 24.51
N LYS A 171 3.91 -0.42 25.53
CA LYS A 171 4.45 -0.74 26.86
C LYS A 171 5.50 -1.84 26.76
N PHE A 172 5.16 -2.98 26.15
CA PHE A 172 6.11 -4.09 26.01
C PHE A 172 7.29 -3.77 25.09
N GLU A 173 7.11 -2.96 24.04
CA GLU A 173 8.23 -2.47 23.22
C GLU A 173 9.22 -1.66 24.07
N LYS A 174 8.72 -0.76 24.92
CA LYS A 174 9.55 0.04 25.83
C LYS A 174 10.28 -0.83 26.86
N GLU A 175 9.61 -1.86 27.38
CA GLU A 175 10.23 -2.78 28.34
C GLU A 175 11.31 -3.65 27.70
N MET A 176 11.13 -4.08 26.45
CA MET A 176 12.19 -4.74 25.68
C MET A 176 13.40 -3.82 25.46
N ASP A 177 13.17 -2.53 25.19
CA ASP A 177 14.25 -1.54 25.13
C ASP A 177 14.95 -1.37 26.49
N GLN A 178 14.22 -1.39 27.60
CA GLN A 178 14.80 -1.34 28.95
C GLN A 178 15.66 -2.57 29.28
N ILE A 179 15.26 -3.76 28.81
CA ILE A 179 16.11 -4.97 28.91
C ILE A 179 17.41 -4.76 28.13
N ARG A 180 17.32 -4.25 26.89
CA ARG A 180 18.50 -3.99 26.05
C ARG A 180 19.46 -2.98 26.70
N GLU A 181 18.93 -1.98 27.40
CA GLU A 181 19.70 -0.96 28.12
C GLU A 181 20.18 -1.43 29.51
N GLY A 182 19.83 -2.64 29.93
CA GLY A 182 20.19 -3.18 31.26
C GLY A 182 19.41 -2.57 32.43
N LYS A 183 18.31 -1.84 32.16
CA LYS A 183 17.49 -1.15 33.17
C LYS A 183 16.42 -2.03 33.83
N LYS A 184 15.99 -3.11 33.17
CA LYS A 184 14.96 -4.05 33.68
C LYS A 184 15.41 -5.48 33.43
N LYS A 185 15.12 -6.41 34.34
CA LYS A 185 15.49 -7.82 34.16
C LYS A 185 14.50 -8.50 33.22
N ARG A 186 15.01 -9.40 32.38
CA ARG A 186 14.17 -10.19 31.45
C ARG A 186 13.09 -10.98 32.19
N SER A 187 13.40 -11.56 33.34
CA SER A 187 12.46 -12.37 34.14
C SER A 187 11.24 -11.56 34.56
N GLU A 188 11.43 -10.32 35.00
CA GLU A 188 10.35 -9.42 35.44
C GLU A 188 9.39 -9.11 34.30
N VAL A 189 9.92 -8.73 33.13
CA VAL A 189 9.12 -8.43 31.93
C VAL A 189 8.35 -9.66 31.44
N VAL A 190 8.97 -10.84 31.49
CA VAL A 190 8.31 -12.08 31.07
C VAL A 190 7.17 -12.44 32.01
N GLU A 191 7.34 -12.28 33.32
CA GLU A 191 6.29 -12.60 34.28
C GLU A 191 5.11 -11.64 34.15
N GLU A 192 5.39 -10.34 34.03
CA GLU A 192 4.37 -9.33 33.74
C GLU A 192 3.63 -9.60 32.42
N ALA A 193 4.35 -10.02 31.37
CA ALA A 193 3.73 -10.40 30.11
C ALA A 193 2.81 -11.63 30.24
N LYS A 194 3.18 -12.61 31.06
CA LYS A 194 2.34 -13.78 31.32
C LYS A 194 1.07 -13.39 32.05
N GLU A 195 1.14 -12.58 33.10
CA GLU A 195 -0.02 -12.12 33.87
C GLU A 195 -1.04 -11.42 32.95
N VAL A 196 -0.56 -10.48 32.14
CA VAL A 196 -1.40 -9.79 31.15
C VAL A 196 -1.98 -10.76 30.13
N LEU A 197 -1.18 -11.71 29.63
CA LEU A 197 -1.63 -12.68 28.64
C LEU A 197 -2.71 -13.61 29.22
N ILE A 198 -2.55 -14.08 30.46
CA ILE A 198 -3.53 -14.93 31.15
C ILE A 198 -4.86 -14.20 31.27
N GLU A 199 -4.83 -12.92 31.65
CA GLU A 199 -6.04 -12.11 31.74
C GLU A 199 -6.74 -11.98 30.37
N ILE A 200 -5.99 -11.64 29.32
CA ILE A 200 -6.51 -11.53 27.95
C ILE A 200 -7.09 -12.85 27.46
N LEU A 201 -6.39 -13.96 27.69
CA LEU A 201 -6.84 -15.29 27.26
C LEU A 201 -8.09 -15.75 28.03
N SER A 202 -8.21 -15.39 29.31
CA SER A 202 -9.41 -15.67 30.11
C SER A 202 -10.63 -14.95 29.54
N ASP A 203 -10.49 -13.67 29.20
CA ASP A 203 -11.56 -12.89 28.59
C ASP A 203 -11.90 -13.37 27.17
N PHE A 204 -10.89 -13.72 26.37
CA PHE A 204 -11.08 -14.32 25.06
C PHE A 204 -11.82 -15.65 25.16
N LYS A 205 -11.46 -16.52 26.12
CA LYS A 205 -12.04 -17.85 26.29
C LYS A 205 -13.53 -17.79 26.63
N LYS A 206 -13.97 -16.80 27.40
CA LYS A 206 -15.40 -16.58 27.71
C LYS A 206 -16.26 -16.33 26.47
N LYS A 207 -15.67 -15.76 25.41
CA LYS A 207 -16.35 -15.38 24.16
C LYS A 207 -15.83 -16.14 22.93
N GLN A 208 -15.10 -17.23 23.15
CA GLN A 208 -14.37 -17.91 22.08
C GLN A 208 -15.28 -18.35 20.94
N ASP A 209 -16.46 -18.89 21.27
CA ASP A 209 -17.39 -19.43 20.28
C ASP A 209 -18.02 -18.33 19.43
N GLU A 210 -18.44 -17.22 20.05
CA GLU A 210 -18.97 -16.04 19.35
C GLU A 210 -17.93 -15.43 18.41
N ILE A 211 -16.71 -15.19 18.92
CA ILE A 211 -15.58 -14.68 18.14
C ILE A 211 -15.25 -15.63 16.98
N GLY A 212 -15.20 -16.94 17.27
CA GLY A 212 -14.90 -17.98 16.30
C GLY A 212 -15.92 -18.03 15.17
N GLU A 213 -17.21 -17.92 15.49
CA GLU A 213 -18.29 -17.91 14.51
C GLU A 213 -18.22 -16.68 13.59
N GLU A 214 -18.07 -15.48 14.17
CA GLU A 214 -17.98 -14.23 13.40
C GLU A 214 -16.76 -14.22 12.47
N LEU A 215 -15.58 -14.59 12.99
CA LEU A 215 -14.35 -14.63 12.21
C LEU A 215 -14.37 -15.72 11.13
N SER A 216 -14.96 -16.88 11.43
CA SER A 216 -15.11 -17.98 10.46
C SER A 216 -16.01 -17.57 9.29
N LYS A 217 -17.18 -16.95 9.58
CA LYS A 217 -18.07 -16.40 8.55
C LYS A 217 -17.34 -15.38 7.67
N ALA A 218 -16.59 -14.46 8.27
CA ALA A 218 -15.80 -13.47 7.55
C ALA A 218 -14.74 -14.11 6.65
N TYR A 219 -14.02 -15.11 7.16
CA TYR A 219 -12.98 -15.82 6.41
C TYR A 219 -13.54 -16.66 5.25
N ILE A 220 -14.66 -17.36 5.46
CA ILE A 220 -15.34 -18.13 4.42
C ILE A 220 -15.82 -17.20 3.30
N SER A 221 -16.46 -16.08 3.65
CA SER A 221 -16.88 -15.05 2.70
C SER A 221 -15.70 -14.50 1.90
N PHE A 222 -14.60 -14.17 2.58
CA PHE A 222 -13.37 -13.71 1.95
C PHE A 222 -12.79 -14.73 0.96
N LYS A 223 -12.72 -16.01 1.35
CA LYS A 223 -12.24 -17.10 0.47
C LYS A 223 -13.15 -17.33 -0.73
N ARG A 224 -14.47 -17.20 -0.56
CA ARG A 224 -15.43 -17.28 -1.68
C ARG A 224 -15.18 -16.15 -2.67
N ASN A 225 -15.08 -14.91 -2.18
CA ASN A 225 -14.83 -13.73 -3.01
C ASN A 225 -13.48 -13.80 -3.73
N GLN A 226 -12.42 -14.31 -3.09
CA GLN A 226 -11.12 -14.51 -3.76
C GLN A 226 -11.16 -15.53 -4.91
N LYS A 227 -12.11 -16.45 -4.89
CA LYS A 227 -12.29 -17.42 -5.98
C LYS A 227 -13.28 -16.92 -7.01
N MET A 228 -14.07 -15.89 -6.72
CA MET A 228 -15.12 -15.39 -7.58
C MET A 228 -14.53 -14.53 -8.69
N VAL A 229 -14.77 -14.95 -9.93
CA VAL A 229 -14.20 -14.34 -11.13
C VAL A 229 -15.17 -13.35 -11.76
N GLY A 230 -16.47 -13.57 -11.59
CA GLY A 230 -17.54 -12.69 -12.06
C GLY A 230 -18.84 -13.46 -12.32
N GLU A 231 -19.78 -12.84 -13.01
CA GLU A 231 -21.08 -13.44 -13.32
C GLU A 231 -21.03 -14.38 -14.53
N CYS A 232 -21.84 -15.43 -14.48
CA CYS A 232 -22.00 -16.39 -15.54
C CYS A 232 -22.92 -15.81 -16.62
N PRO A 233 -22.48 -15.65 -17.87
CA PRO A 233 -23.31 -15.11 -18.95
C PRO A 233 -24.48 -16.04 -19.34
N LYS A 234 -24.50 -17.31 -18.89
CA LYS A 234 -25.55 -18.28 -19.24
C LYS A 234 -26.72 -18.25 -18.27
N CYS A 235 -26.46 -18.05 -16.97
CA CYS A 235 -27.48 -18.21 -15.93
C CYS A 235 -27.47 -17.11 -14.86
N GLY A 236 -26.61 -16.10 -14.97
CA GLY A 236 -26.44 -15.05 -13.96
C GLY A 236 -25.77 -15.50 -12.65
N GLY A 237 -25.50 -16.80 -12.47
CA GLY A 237 -24.81 -17.35 -11.29
C GLY A 237 -23.34 -16.92 -11.19
N ASN A 238 -22.62 -17.34 -10.16
CA ASN A 238 -21.23 -16.92 -9.93
C ASN A 238 -20.22 -17.86 -10.59
N LEU A 239 -19.32 -17.31 -11.40
CA LEU A 239 -18.13 -18.01 -11.88
C LEU A 239 -17.05 -18.01 -10.81
N LYS A 240 -16.55 -19.18 -10.44
CA LYS A 240 -15.50 -19.34 -9.43
C LYS A 240 -14.35 -20.22 -9.92
N ILE A 241 -13.15 -20.00 -9.38
CA ILE A 241 -11.99 -20.86 -9.60
C ILE A 241 -12.18 -22.16 -8.81
N ILE A 242 -12.29 -23.27 -9.54
CA ILE A 242 -12.46 -24.63 -9.02
C ILE A 242 -11.19 -25.43 -9.34
N ARG A 243 -10.84 -26.36 -8.45
CA ARG A 243 -9.78 -27.35 -8.69
C ARG A 243 -10.42 -28.73 -8.73
N SER A 244 -10.25 -29.44 -9.83
CA SER A 244 -10.79 -30.79 -10.01
C SER A 244 -10.16 -31.75 -9.00
N LYS A 245 -10.97 -32.48 -8.24
CA LYS A 245 -10.49 -33.53 -7.33
C LYS A 245 -9.87 -34.71 -8.10
N LYS A 246 -10.39 -35.04 -9.29
CA LYS A 246 -9.90 -36.15 -10.12
C LYS A 246 -8.58 -35.84 -10.83
N THR A 247 -8.47 -34.66 -11.44
CA THR A 247 -7.30 -34.34 -12.30
C THR A 247 -6.32 -33.37 -11.67
N GLY A 248 -6.65 -32.78 -10.50
CA GLY A 248 -5.87 -31.74 -9.85
C GLY A 248 -5.81 -30.41 -10.61
N LYS A 249 -6.37 -30.34 -11.83
CA LYS A 249 -6.35 -29.16 -12.70
C LYS A 249 -7.32 -28.10 -12.21
N ARG A 250 -6.90 -26.83 -12.29
CA ARG A 250 -7.75 -25.67 -11.99
C ARG A 250 -8.47 -25.15 -13.24
N PHE A 251 -9.70 -24.70 -13.07
CA PHE A 251 -10.56 -24.12 -14.11
C PHE A 251 -11.56 -23.14 -13.47
N ILE A 252 -12.24 -22.34 -14.27
CA ILE A 252 -13.38 -21.53 -13.81
C ILE A 252 -14.64 -22.32 -14.09
N GLY A 253 -15.52 -22.47 -13.10
CA GLY A 253 -16.82 -23.10 -13.28
C GLY A 253 -17.93 -22.26 -12.65
N CYS A 254 -19.14 -22.41 -13.16
CA CYS A 254 -20.34 -21.87 -12.54
C CYS A 254 -20.62 -22.55 -11.20
N ASP A 255 -21.11 -21.79 -10.21
CA ASP A 255 -21.57 -22.33 -8.93
C ASP A 255 -22.89 -23.09 -9.02
N ASN A 256 -23.79 -22.71 -9.94
CA ASN A 256 -25.05 -23.38 -10.26
C ASN A 256 -24.88 -24.73 -11.02
N PHE A 257 -23.77 -25.43 -10.84
CA PHE A 257 -23.63 -26.81 -11.36
C PHE A 257 -24.46 -27.76 -10.47
N PRO A 258 -25.27 -28.69 -11.02
CA PRO A 258 -25.27 -29.21 -12.40
C PRO A 258 -26.09 -28.42 -13.44
N ASP A 259 -26.99 -27.54 -13.02
CA ASP A 259 -27.92 -26.82 -13.92
C ASP A 259 -27.22 -25.92 -14.94
N CYS A 260 -26.05 -25.40 -14.59
CA CYS A 260 -25.16 -24.67 -15.49
C CYS A 260 -23.77 -25.33 -15.56
N ASN A 261 -23.47 -25.93 -16.71
CA ASN A 261 -22.20 -26.59 -17.00
C ASN A 261 -21.11 -25.65 -17.57
N ARG A 262 -21.31 -24.33 -17.51
CA ARG A 262 -20.36 -23.39 -18.14
C ARG A 262 -19.03 -23.40 -17.39
N SER A 263 -17.96 -23.67 -18.13
CA SER A 263 -16.61 -23.72 -17.58
C SER A 263 -15.59 -23.14 -18.56
N TYR A 264 -14.50 -22.60 -18.00
CA TYR A 264 -13.40 -22.03 -18.76
C TYR A 264 -12.07 -22.59 -18.27
N PRO A 265 -11.19 -23.07 -19.17
CA PRO A 265 -9.89 -23.59 -18.78
C PRO A 265 -9.00 -22.48 -18.24
N LEU A 266 -8.23 -22.77 -17.19
CA LEU A 266 -7.22 -21.86 -16.65
C LEU A 266 -5.80 -22.39 -16.89
N PRO A 267 -4.80 -21.52 -17.05
CA PRO A 267 -3.39 -21.94 -17.04
C PRO A 267 -3.06 -22.64 -15.72
N GLN A 268 -2.33 -23.77 -15.75
CA GLN A 268 -2.07 -24.55 -14.53
C GLN A 268 -0.91 -23.98 -13.68
N GLY A 269 0.09 -23.37 -14.31
CA GLY A 269 1.21 -22.70 -13.63
C GLY A 269 0.99 -21.19 -13.41
N GLY A 270 1.49 -20.68 -12.28
CA GLY A 270 1.47 -19.25 -11.90
C GLY A 270 0.35 -18.88 -10.91
N LYS A 271 0.46 -17.72 -10.25
CA LYS A 271 -0.59 -17.18 -9.37
C LYS A 271 -1.63 -16.42 -10.19
N ILE A 272 -2.91 -16.75 -10.01
CA ILE A 272 -4.03 -16.06 -10.68
C ILE A 272 -4.48 -14.91 -9.77
N VAL A 273 -4.65 -13.75 -10.36
CA VAL A 273 -5.23 -12.56 -9.74
C VAL A 273 -6.43 -12.16 -10.58
N ILE A 274 -7.61 -12.15 -9.98
CA ILE A 274 -8.83 -11.66 -10.64
C ILE A 274 -8.73 -10.13 -10.74
N LEU A 275 -9.10 -9.58 -11.89
CA LEU A 275 -9.13 -8.14 -12.11
C LEU A 275 -10.60 -7.68 -12.14
N ASP A 276 -10.88 -6.52 -11.55
CA ASP A 276 -12.17 -5.83 -11.69
C ASP A 276 -12.28 -5.15 -13.07
N LYS A 277 -11.99 -5.89 -14.13
CA LYS A 277 -12.07 -5.42 -15.52
C LYS A 277 -12.79 -6.46 -16.37
N LYS A 278 -13.78 -6.01 -17.14
CA LYS A 278 -14.43 -6.81 -18.17
C LYS A 278 -13.65 -6.71 -19.48
N CYS A 279 -13.65 -7.78 -20.27
CA CYS A 279 -13.01 -7.82 -21.57
C CYS A 279 -13.79 -6.92 -22.55
N PRO A 280 -13.13 -6.02 -23.29
CA PRO A 280 -13.81 -5.13 -24.22
C PRO A 280 -14.47 -5.88 -25.40
N GLU A 281 -13.97 -7.07 -25.75
CA GLU A 281 -14.46 -7.85 -26.90
C GLU A 281 -15.68 -8.74 -26.57
N CYS A 282 -15.73 -9.31 -25.37
CA CYS A 282 -16.74 -10.31 -25.03
C CYS A 282 -17.46 -10.05 -23.69
N GLY A 283 -17.15 -8.95 -22.99
CA GLY A 283 -17.77 -8.58 -21.72
C GLY A 283 -17.41 -9.49 -20.52
N LEU A 284 -16.68 -10.59 -20.75
CA LEU A 284 -16.32 -11.53 -19.69
C LEU A 284 -15.16 -11.00 -18.82
N PRO A 285 -15.10 -11.39 -17.53
CA PRO A 285 -14.03 -10.95 -16.64
C PRO A 285 -12.62 -11.22 -17.16
N MET A 286 -11.68 -10.34 -16.81
CA MET A 286 -10.26 -10.51 -17.08
C MET A 286 -9.51 -10.99 -15.83
N ILE A 287 -8.47 -11.79 -16.06
CA ILE A 287 -7.58 -12.27 -15.00
C ILE A 287 -6.12 -11.97 -15.36
N LYS A 288 -5.29 -11.76 -14.34
CA LYS A 288 -3.84 -11.61 -14.48
C LYS A 288 -3.15 -12.86 -13.97
N VAL A 289 -2.23 -13.41 -14.76
CA VAL A 289 -1.43 -14.59 -14.38
C VAL A 289 0.01 -14.16 -14.15
N LEU A 290 0.50 -14.43 -12.95
CA LEU A 290 1.86 -14.14 -12.50
C LEU A 290 2.70 -15.43 -12.60
N ARG A 291 3.73 -15.44 -13.46
CA ARG A 291 4.72 -16.53 -13.59
C ARG A 291 6.12 -15.98 -13.39
N GLY A 292 6.62 -16.06 -12.15
CA GLY A 292 7.91 -15.49 -11.77
C GLY A 292 7.95 -13.98 -12.04
N ARG A 293 8.94 -13.52 -12.81
CA ARG A 293 9.08 -12.10 -13.21
C ARG A 293 8.13 -11.67 -14.34
N LYS A 294 7.49 -12.59 -15.05
CA LYS A 294 6.57 -12.28 -16.15
C LYS A 294 5.13 -12.29 -15.64
N SER A 295 4.35 -11.31 -16.06
CA SER A 295 2.91 -11.28 -15.82
C SER A 295 2.18 -10.94 -17.10
N TYR A 296 1.03 -11.56 -17.33
CA TYR A 296 0.21 -11.29 -18.50
C TYR A 296 -1.27 -11.34 -18.11
N THR A 297 -2.07 -10.50 -18.77
CA THR A 297 -3.50 -10.35 -18.52
C THR A 297 -4.28 -11.05 -19.63
N MET A 298 -5.43 -11.64 -19.29
CA MET A 298 -6.21 -12.44 -20.21
C MET A 298 -7.70 -12.40 -19.96
N CYS A 299 -8.48 -12.52 -21.03
CA CYS A 299 -9.88 -12.91 -20.93
C CYS A 299 -10.00 -14.35 -20.38
N ILE A 300 -11.08 -14.68 -19.68
CA ILE A 300 -11.34 -16.06 -19.23
C ILE A 300 -11.71 -17.00 -20.37
N ASP A 301 -12.41 -16.50 -21.39
CA ASP A 301 -12.81 -17.31 -22.53
C ASP A 301 -11.62 -17.57 -23.45
N HIS A 302 -11.40 -18.83 -23.80
CA HIS A 302 -10.35 -19.29 -24.71
C HIS A 302 -10.69 -19.00 -26.18
N LYS A 303 -11.98 -18.83 -26.51
CA LYS A 303 -12.47 -18.53 -27.87
C LYS A 303 -12.61 -17.03 -28.15
N CYS A 304 -12.22 -16.16 -27.21
CA CYS A 304 -12.33 -14.72 -27.39
C CYS A 304 -11.28 -14.20 -28.39
N LYS A 305 -11.70 -13.30 -29.30
CA LYS A 305 -10.83 -12.64 -30.30
C LYS A 305 -9.59 -12.00 -29.69
N SER A 306 -9.70 -11.47 -28.46
CA SER A 306 -8.56 -10.94 -27.69
C SER A 306 -7.42 -11.95 -27.45
N LYS A 307 -7.63 -13.24 -27.69
CA LYS A 307 -6.65 -14.32 -27.55
C LYS A 307 -6.12 -14.90 -28.86
N GLU A 308 -6.62 -14.49 -30.02
CA GLU A 308 -6.18 -15.06 -31.32
C GLU A 308 -4.66 -14.88 -31.53
N ASN A 309 -4.08 -13.77 -31.06
CA ASN A 309 -2.67 -13.44 -31.25
C ASN A 309 -1.74 -13.88 -30.10
N TRP A 310 -2.22 -14.72 -29.19
CA TRP A 310 -1.55 -14.88 -27.90
C TRP A 310 -0.38 -15.89 -27.90
N GLY A 311 -0.26 -16.68 -28.96
CA GLY A 311 0.92 -17.50 -29.28
C GLY A 311 1.94 -16.81 -30.19
N ASN A 312 1.54 -15.78 -30.94
CA ASN A 312 2.37 -15.16 -32.00
C ASN A 312 3.07 -13.85 -31.57
N ASN A 313 2.75 -13.30 -30.40
CA ASN A 313 3.24 -11.98 -29.98
C ASN A 313 4.46 -12.01 -29.03
N SER A 314 5.48 -12.81 -29.35
CA SER A 314 6.82 -12.64 -28.76
C SER A 314 7.55 -11.38 -29.28
N LYS A 315 6.97 -10.62 -30.23
CA LYS A 315 7.63 -9.46 -30.87
C LYS A 315 7.02 -8.07 -30.66
N LYS A 316 5.87 -7.88 -30.00
CA LYS A 316 5.34 -6.52 -29.72
C LYS A 316 5.34 -6.20 -28.23
N LYS A 317 6.48 -5.72 -27.74
CA LYS A 317 6.54 -4.82 -26.57
C LYS A 317 5.79 -3.54 -26.93
N GLY A 318 4.71 -3.23 -26.21
CA GLY A 318 3.96 -2.00 -26.44
C GLY A 318 3.08 -1.64 -25.24
N LYS A 319 3.52 -0.60 -24.52
CA LYS A 319 2.83 0.29 -23.59
C LYS A 319 1.30 0.09 -23.44
N PHE A 320 0.86 -0.17 -22.21
CA PHE A 320 -0.26 0.49 -21.53
C PHE A 320 0.01 0.47 -20.01
#